data_AF-A0A956ZLZ9-F1
#
_entry.id   AF-A0A956ZLZ9-F1
#
_cell.length_a   1.000
_cell.length_b   1.000
_cell.length_c   1.000
_cell.angle_alpha   90.00
_cell.angle_beta   90.00
_cell.angle_gamma   90.00
#
_symmetry.space_group_name_H-M   'P 1'
#
loop_
_entity.id
_entity.type
_entity.pdbx_description
1 polymer ?
#
loop_
_entity_poly.entity_id
_entity_poly.type
_entity_poly.pdbx_seq_one_letter_code
_entity_poly.pdbx_strand_id
1 'polypeptide(L)'
;MKVGTGFGGGWLARVPEQAQQAEALGYDFASTPETSHDSMLAATLAAANTSKLEVQTSVTIAFPRSPTVLAMEAWDIQHMSEGRFAIGLGSQVKGHNQHRFSVDWPGAPATRMKEYI
;
A
#
# COMPACT_ATOMS: atom_id res chain seq x y z
N MET A 1 -6.26 21.13 -7.05
CA MET A 1 -5.60 19.93 -7.62
C MET A 1 -4.66 19.42 -6.55
N LYS A 2 -4.69 18.12 -6.22
CA LYS A 2 -3.75 17.54 -5.24
C LYS A 2 -2.44 17.15 -5.92
N VAL A 3 -1.32 17.33 -5.24
CA VAL A 3 0.03 16.97 -5.66
C VAL A 3 0.57 15.92 -4.71
N GLY A 4 1.15 14.84 -5.25
CA GLY A 4 1.72 13.79 -4.42
C GLY A 4 3.10 13.34 -4.83
N THR A 5 3.72 12.57 -3.95
CA THR A 5 5.08 12.03 -4.11
C THR A 5 5.15 10.53 -3.76
N GLY A 6 6.34 9.94 -3.84
CA GLY A 6 6.61 8.54 -3.53
C GLY A 6 7.46 8.38 -2.27
N PHE A 7 7.28 7.26 -1.55
CA PHE A 7 8.16 6.81 -0.47
C PHE A 7 8.30 5.29 -0.46
N GLY A 8 9.22 4.76 0.35
CA GLY A 8 9.37 3.31 0.54
C GLY A 8 10.02 2.57 -0.64
N GLY A 9 10.69 3.29 -1.55
CA GLY A 9 11.51 2.70 -2.61
C GLY A 9 12.81 2.03 -2.13
N GLY A 10 13.09 2.07 -0.83
CA GLY A 10 14.23 1.43 -0.18
C GLY A 10 13.82 0.82 1.17
N TRP A 11 14.79 0.57 2.06
CA TRP A 11 14.52 -0.08 3.34
C TRP A 11 13.50 0.66 4.20
N LEU A 12 12.62 -0.10 4.85
CA LEU A 12 11.52 0.40 5.70
C LEU A 12 11.99 1.38 6.79
N ALA A 13 13.21 1.22 7.30
CA ALA A 13 13.79 2.12 8.30
C ALA A 13 13.89 3.59 7.83
N ARG A 14 13.89 3.85 6.51
CA ARG A 14 13.95 5.20 5.93
C ARG A 14 12.58 5.82 5.69
N VAL A 15 11.50 5.03 5.79
CA VAL A 15 10.13 5.49 5.50
C VAL A 15 9.67 6.65 6.38
N PRO A 16 9.89 6.65 7.72
CA PRO A 16 9.48 7.77 8.58
C PRO A 16 10.05 9.11 8.11
N GLU A 17 11.35 9.17 7.85
CA GLU A 17 12.03 10.39 7.39
C GLU A 17 11.50 10.86 6.03
N GLN A 18 11.31 9.94 5.07
CA GLN A 18 10.76 10.27 3.75
C GLN A 18 9.34 10.84 3.84
N ALA A 19 8.48 10.26 4.67
CA ALA A 19 7.10 10.71 4.85
C ALA A 19 7.03 12.07 5.54
N GLN A 20 7.83 12.28 6.58
CA GLN A 20 7.94 13.58 7.26
C GLN A 20 8.46 14.66 6.33
N GLN A 21 9.45 14.35 5.49
CA GLN A 21 9.96 15.28 4.49
C GLN A 21 8.88 15.63 3.46
N ALA A 22 8.10 14.67 2.99
CA ALA A 22 7.00 14.93 2.08
C ALA A 22 5.93 15.84 2.70
N GLU A 23 5.56 15.61 3.96
CA GLU A 23 4.64 16.47 4.71
C GLU A 23 5.20 17.90 4.88
N ALA A 24 6.48 18.03 5.25
CA ALA A 24 7.13 19.32 5.45
C ALA A 24 7.26 20.13 4.15
N LEU A 25 7.39 19.46 3.01
CA LEU A 25 7.39 20.08 1.67
C LEU A 25 5.99 20.47 1.18
N GLY A 26 4.93 20.09 1.90
CA GLY A 26 3.55 20.46 1.59
C GLY A 26 2.89 19.60 0.52
N TYR A 27 3.34 18.36 0.32
CA TYR A 27 2.60 17.41 -0.52
C TYR A 27 1.25 17.05 0.11
N ASP A 28 0.21 16.93 -0.72
CA ASP A 28 -1.13 16.53 -0.25
C ASP A 28 -1.17 15.05 0.13
N PHE A 29 -0.46 14.21 -0.65
CA PHE A 29 -0.37 12.78 -0.40
C PHE A 29 1.00 12.19 -0.75
N ALA A 30 1.31 11.04 -0.19
CA ALA A 30 2.44 10.23 -0.64
C ALA A 30 2.02 8.78 -0.82
N SER A 31 2.66 8.09 -1.77
CA SER A 31 2.33 6.71 -2.11
C SER A 31 3.53 5.77 -2.06
N THR A 32 3.29 4.51 -1.75
CA THR A 32 4.34 3.47 -1.73
C THR A 32 3.94 2.26 -2.58
N PRO A 33 4.84 1.79 -3.47
CA PRO A 33 4.57 0.62 -4.31
C PRO A 33 4.95 -0.67 -3.57
N GLU A 34 4.19 -1.75 -3.78
CA GLU A 34 4.61 -3.07 -3.34
C GLU A 34 5.50 -3.74 -4.40
N THR A 35 6.80 -3.47 -4.30
CA THR A 35 7.82 -4.04 -5.19
C THR A 35 8.79 -4.89 -4.39
N SER A 36 9.77 -4.29 -3.74
CA SER A 36 10.79 -4.99 -2.94
C SER A 36 10.33 -5.26 -1.51
N HIS A 37 9.46 -4.41 -0.98
CA HIS A 37 8.99 -4.45 0.41
C HIS A 37 7.46 -4.43 0.47
N ASP A 38 6.93 -4.87 1.62
CA ASP A 38 5.50 -4.87 1.89
C ASP A 38 4.96 -3.42 2.01
N SER A 39 3.93 -3.11 1.23
CA SER A 39 3.34 -1.76 1.16
C SER A 39 2.52 -1.41 2.39
N MET A 40 1.91 -2.38 3.08
CA MET A 40 1.12 -2.14 4.29
C MET A 40 2.03 -1.76 5.45
N LEU A 41 3.19 -2.43 5.58
CA LEU A 41 4.22 -2.05 6.56
C LEU A 41 4.80 -0.65 6.28
N ALA A 42 5.13 -0.35 5.02
CA ALA A 42 5.60 0.98 4.65
C ALA A 42 4.53 2.05 4.92
N ALA A 43 3.27 1.81 4.53
CA ALA A 43 2.17 2.73 4.78
C ALA A 43 1.94 2.97 6.29
N THR A 44 2.01 1.92 7.10
CA THR A 44 1.89 2.02 8.56
C THR A 44 2.96 2.95 9.12
N LEU A 45 4.23 2.76 8.72
CA LEU A 45 5.33 3.60 9.17
C LEU A 45 5.18 5.06 8.74
N ALA A 46 4.74 5.31 7.50
CA ALA A 46 4.50 6.67 7.01
C ALA A 46 3.34 7.34 7.77
N ALA A 47 2.22 6.64 7.93
CA ALA A 47 1.02 7.16 8.58
C ALA A 47 1.26 7.47 10.06
N ALA A 48 1.99 6.60 10.78
CA ALA A 48 2.31 6.76 12.19
C ALA A 48 3.29 7.92 12.48
N ASN A 49 4.05 8.37 11.48
CA ASN A 49 5.08 9.40 11.63
C ASN A 49 4.69 10.74 10.96
N THR A 50 3.46 10.88 10.51
CA THR A 50 2.91 12.09 9.88
C THR A 50 1.58 12.45 10.53
N SER A 51 1.15 13.70 10.37
CA SER A 51 -0.06 14.23 11.04
C SER A 51 -1.15 14.71 10.08
N LYS A 52 -0.79 15.05 8.84
CA LYS A 52 -1.65 15.66 7.82
C LYS A 52 -1.54 14.97 6.47
N LEU A 53 -0.38 14.41 6.14
CA LEU A 53 -0.10 13.76 4.86
C LEU A 53 -1.08 12.61 4.62
N GLU A 54 -1.77 12.59 3.48
CA GLU A 54 -2.52 11.42 3.06
C GLU A 54 -1.54 10.32 2.61
N VAL A 55 -1.76 9.10 3.08
CA VAL A 55 -0.87 7.96 2.80
C VAL A 55 -1.63 6.95 1.98
N GLN A 56 -1.03 6.47 0.89
CA GLN A 56 -1.64 5.42 0.09
C GLN A 56 -0.64 4.39 -0.44
N THR A 57 -1.17 3.25 -0.88
CA THR A 57 -0.38 2.22 -1.57
C THR A 57 -0.62 2.27 -3.09
N SER A 58 0.39 1.96 -3.88
CA SER A 58 0.36 2.09 -5.35
C SER A 58 1.20 1.02 -6.06
N VAL A 59 0.89 -0.27 -5.95
CA VAL A 59 -0.34 -0.90 -5.40
C VAL A 59 0.04 -1.94 -4.35
N THR A 60 -0.88 -2.27 -3.45
CA THR A 60 -0.84 -3.47 -2.60
C THR A 60 -1.34 -4.69 -3.39
N ILE A 61 -0.62 -5.80 -3.28
CA ILE A 61 -0.86 -7.01 -4.06
C ILE A 61 -1.93 -7.90 -3.41
N ALA A 62 -3.10 -8.02 -4.05
CA ALA A 62 -4.27 -8.69 -3.46
C ALA A 62 -4.14 -10.22 -3.39
N PHE A 63 -3.87 -10.88 -4.52
CA PHE A 63 -4.01 -12.33 -4.66
C PHE A 63 -3.17 -13.25 -3.75
N PRO A 64 -1.99 -12.85 -3.23
CA PRO A 64 -1.25 -13.63 -2.25
C PRO A 64 -1.71 -13.40 -0.80
N ARG A 65 -2.66 -12.48 -0.56
CA ARG A 65 -3.17 -12.17 0.77
C ARG A 65 -4.56 -12.74 0.98
N SER A 66 -4.90 -12.99 2.24
CA SER A 66 -6.29 -13.24 2.64
C SER A 66 -7.06 -11.92 2.59
N PRO A 67 -8.25 -11.87 1.96
CA PRO A 67 -9.09 -10.68 1.93
C PRO A 67 -9.38 -10.13 3.34
N THR A 68 -9.71 -11.02 4.28
CA THR A 68 -10.03 -10.63 5.66
C THR A 68 -8.81 -10.06 6.38
N VAL A 69 -7.62 -10.65 6.18
CA VAL A 69 -6.39 -10.14 6.80
C VAL A 69 -6.05 -8.75 6.27
N LEU A 70 -6.10 -8.57 4.95
CA LEU A 70 -5.83 -7.26 4.35
C LEU A 70 -6.86 -6.21 4.76
N ALA A 71 -8.13 -6.59 4.91
CA ALA A 71 -9.17 -5.69 5.39
C ALA A 71 -8.94 -5.25 6.85
N MET A 72 -8.51 -6.16 7.73
CA MET A 72 -8.14 -5.81 9.12
C MET A 72 -6.94 -4.86 9.14
N GLU A 73 -5.87 -5.16 8.40
CA GLU A 73 -4.70 -4.29 8.29
C GLU A 73 -5.07 -2.89 7.78
N ALA A 74 -5.88 -2.81 6.72
CA ALA A 74 -6.32 -1.55 6.16
C ALA A 74 -7.19 -0.75 7.14
N TRP A 75 -8.07 -1.43 7.89
CA TRP A 75 -8.90 -0.81 8.91
C TRP A 75 -8.06 -0.23 10.06
N ASP A 76 -7.07 -0.98 10.54
CA ASP A 76 -6.22 -0.56 11.65
C ASP A 76 -5.36 0.65 11.25
N ILE A 77 -4.79 0.66 10.04
CA ILE A 77 -4.04 1.83 9.52
C ILE A 77 -4.99 3.02 9.33
N GLN A 78 -6.20 2.78 8.81
CA GLN A 78 -7.17 3.85 8.63
C GLN A 78 -7.59 4.49 9.96
N HIS A 79 -7.82 3.68 10.99
CA HIS A 79 -8.11 4.16 12.33
C HIS A 79 -6.92 4.91 12.95
N MET A 80 -5.73 4.31 12.93
CA MET A 80 -4.49 4.91 13.46
C MET A 80 -4.15 6.25 12.79
N SER A 81 -4.40 6.36 11.49
CA SER A 81 -4.09 7.57 10.70
C SER A 81 -5.17 8.65 10.78
N GLU A 82 -6.24 8.43 11.56
CA GLU A 82 -7.40 9.33 11.66
C GLU A 82 -8.07 9.59 10.30
N GLY A 83 -8.15 8.55 9.46
CA GLY A 83 -8.83 8.62 8.17
C GLY A 83 -7.97 9.03 6.98
N ARG A 84 -6.65 9.15 7.14
CA ARG A 84 -5.71 9.61 6.10
C ARG A 84 -5.18 8.50 5.19
N PHE A 85 -5.60 7.25 5.38
CA PHE A 85 -5.08 6.12 4.63
C PHE A 85 -6.02 5.67 3.50
N ALA A 86 -5.44 5.36 2.34
CA ALA A 86 -6.14 4.73 1.24
C ALA A 86 -5.34 3.54 0.69
N ILE A 87 -6.04 2.44 0.41
CA ILE A 87 -5.43 1.26 -0.21
C ILE A 87 -5.58 1.30 -1.73
N GLY A 88 -4.48 1.40 -2.46
CA GLY A 88 -4.47 1.08 -3.88
C GLY A 88 -4.27 -0.43 -4.03
N LEU A 89 -5.27 -1.11 -4.57
CA LEU A 89 -5.29 -2.58 -4.64
C LEU A 89 -5.08 -3.07 -6.08
N GLY A 90 -4.27 -4.11 -6.25
CA GLY A 90 -4.03 -4.72 -7.56
C GLY A 90 -3.81 -6.22 -7.52
N SER A 91 -4.15 -6.92 -8.60
CA SER A 91 -3.98 -8.38 -8.71
C SER A 91 -2.52 -8.83 -8.76
N GLN A 92 -1.60 -7.92 -9.07
CA GLN A 92 -0.27 -8.20 -9.63
C GLN A 92 -0.33 -8.95 -10.97
N VAL A 93 0.78 -8.99 -11.71
CA VAL A 93 0.88 -9.70 -12.99
C VAL A 93 1.02 -11.21 -12.78
N LYS A 94 0.57 -11.99 -13.77
CA LYS A 94 0.57 -13.46 -13.74
C LYS A 94 1.93 -14.06 -13.35
N GLY A 95 3.01 -13.58 -13.95
CA GLY A 95 4.36 -14.10 -13.68
C GLY A 95 4.77 -13.97 -12.22
N HIS A 96 4.57 -12.81 -11.60
CA HIS A 96 4.88 -12.64 -10.18
C HIS A 96 3.97 -13.48 -9.28
N ASN A 97 2.68 -13.58 -9.59
CA ASN A 97 1.78 -14.44 -8.82
C ASN A 97 2.29 -15.89 -8.81
N GLN A 98 2.58 -16.46 -9.98
CA GLN A 98 2.99 -17.86 -10.07
C GLN A 98 4.42 -18.12 -9.58
N HIS A 99 5.36 -17.21 -9.87
CA HIS A 99 6.79 -17.45 -9.63
C HIS A 99 7.32 -16.86 -8.33
N ARG A 100 6.74 -15.75 -7.84
CA ARG A 100 7.17 -15.09 -6.60
C ARG A 100 6.30 -15.46 -5.41
N PHE A 101 4.99 -15.60 -5.64
CA PHE A 101 4.02 -15.78 -4.55
C PHE A 101 3.40 -17.18 -4.50
N SER A 102 3.72 -18.06 -5.45
CA SER A 102 3.12 -19.40 -5.55
C SER A 102 1.59 -19.38 -5.58
N VAL A 103 1.02 -18.37 -6.26
CA VAL A 103 -0.42 -18.18 -6.41
C VAL A 103 -0.87 -18.61 -7.79
N ASP A 104 -1.87 -19.48 -7.85
CA ASP A 104 -2.49 -19.90 -9.10
C ASP A 104 -3.14 -18.75 -9.87
N TRP A 105 -3.13 -18.86 -11.19
CA TRP A 105 -3.75 -17.90 -12.11
C TRP A 105 -4.82 -18.60 -12.96
N PRO A 106 -6.00 -18.89 -12.39
CA PRO A 106 -7.01 -19.74 -13.03
C PRO A 106 -7.73 -19.06 -14.20
N GLY A 107 -7.62 -17.74 -14.36
CA GLY A 107 -8.33 -17.03 -15.42
C GLY A 107 -8.12 -15.52 -15.37
N ALA A 108 -9.15 -14.78 -15.78
CA ALA A 108 -9.11 -13.32 -15.81
C ALA A 108 -9.00 -12.72 -14.39
N PRO A 109 -8.06 -11.79 -14.14
CA PRO A 109 -7.85 -11.22 -12.80
C PRO A 109 -9.06 -10.42 -12.30
N ALA A 110 -9.81 -9.80 -13.20
CA ALA A 110 -11.01 -9.05 -12.82
C ALA A 110 -12.08 -9.93 -12.15
N THR A 111 -12.24 -11.20 -12.56
CA THR A 111 -13.20 -12.11 -11.95
C THR A 111 -12.82 -12.44 -10.51
N ARG A 112 -11.56 -12.82 -10.28
CA ARG A 112 -11.06 -13.12 -8.93
C ARG A 112 -11.04 -11.88 -8.04
N MET A 113 -10.77 -10.70 -8.60
CA MET A 113 -10.82 -9.46 -7.82
C MET A 113 -12.23 -9.16 -7.31
N LYS A 114 -13.29 -9.48 -8.06
CA LYS A 114 -14.69 -9.35 -7.60
C LYS A 114 -15.05 -10.27 -6.43
N GLU A 115 -14.33 -11.38 -6.25
CA GLU A 115 -14.50 -12.25 -5.08
C GLU A 115 -13.66 -11.77 -3.89
N TYR A 116 -12.60 -11.01 -4.16
CA TYR A 116 -11.68 -10.50 -3.16
C TYR A 116 -12.25 -9.27 -2.42
N ILE A 117 -13.06 -8.45 -3.10
CA ILE A 117 -13.69 -7.22 -2.58
C ILE A 117 -15.20 -7.42 -2.40
#